data_AF-F8PFT2-F1
#
_entry.id   AF-F8PFT2-F1
#
_cell.length_a   1.000
_cell.length_b   1.000
_cell.length_c   1.000
_cell.angle_alpha   90.00
_cell.angle_beta   90.00
_cell.angle_gamma   90.00
#
_symmetry.space_group_name_H-M   'P 1'
#
loop_
_entity.id
_entity.type
_entity.pdbx_description
1 polymer ?
#
loop_
_entity_poly.entity_id
_entity_poly.type
_entity_poly.pdbx_seq_one_letter_code
_entity_poly.pdbx_strand_id
1 'polypeptide(L)' 'MAEYILTQTCSLCLVREGIWQCTECFGKPEFCMSCCSNAHQRLSFHRVKQCMGTHFESS' A
#
# COMPACT_ATOMS: atom_id res chain seq x y z
N MET A 1 26.90 3.77 1.47
CA MET A 1 26.20 2.52 1.10
C MET A 1 24.84 2.56 1.78
N ALA A 2 23.88 3.27 1.17
CA ALA A 2 22.55 3.59 1.67
C ALA A 2 21.83 4.15 0.43
N GLU A 3 20.61 3.83 0.01
CA GLU A 3 19.46 3.14 0.60
C GLU A 3 18.72 2.53 -0.60
N TYR A 4 18.47 1.21 -0.63
CA TYR A 4 17.63 0.64 -1.68
C TYR A 4 16.18 0.94 -1.30
N ILE A 5 15.67 2.08 -1.77
CA ILE A 5 14.24 2.42 -1.67
C ILE A 5 13.50 1.38 -2.51
N LEU A 6 13.03 0.30 -1.86
CA LEU A 6 12.07 -0.63 -2.45
C LEU A 6 10.73 0.10 -2.53
N THR A 7 10.57 0.94 -3.55
CA THR A 7 9.23 1.40 -3.95
C THR A 7 8.50 0.16 -4.47
N GLN A 8 7.72 -0.51 -3.62
CA GLN A 8 6.92 -1.65 -4.05
C GLN A 8 5.95 -1.17 -5.13
N THR A 9 5.90 -1.84 -6.27
CA THR A 9 4.94 -1.48 -7.33
C THR A 9 3.54 -1.96 -6.96
N CYS A 10 2.52 -1.19 -7.33
CA CYS A 10 1.13 -1.53 -7.07
C CYS A 10 0.79 -2.94 -7.57
N SER A 11 0.35 -3.82 -6.68
CA SER A 11 0.07 -5.22 -7.01
C SER A 11 -1.09 -5.41 -7.99
N LEU A 12 -1.91 -4.38 -8.21
CA LEU A 12 -3.06 -4.44 -9.13
C LEU A 12 -2.72 -3.93 -10.54
N CYS A 13 -2.06 -2.77 -10.65
CA CYS A 13 -1.80 -2.16 -11.97
C CYS A 13 -0.35 -2.26 -12.42
N LEU A 14 0.58 -2.57 -11.53
CA LEU A 14 2.03 -2.67 -11.81
C LEU A 14 2.66 -1.42 -12.47
N VAL A 15 1.95 -0.28 -12.48
CA VAL A 15 2.39 0.97 -13.16
C VAL A 15 2.85 2.03 -12.16
N ARG A 16 2.20 2.11 -11.01
CA ARG A 16 2.43 3.14 -9.98
C ARG A 16 2.95 2.52 -8.70
N GLU A 17 3.54 3.35 -7.85
CA GLU A 17 3.97 2.95 -6.52
C GLU A 17 2.80 2.44 -5.66
N GLY A 18 3.03 1.33 -4.99
CA GLY A 18 2.12 0.56 -4.15
C GLY A 18 2.11 1.00 -2.68
N ILE A 19 2.34 2.28 -2.39
CA ILE A 19 2.54 2.76 -1.01
C ILE A 19 1.27 2.89 -0.17
N TRP A 20 0.11 2.46 -0.67
CA TRP A 20 -1.15 2.48 0.08
C TRP A 20 -1.50 1.08 0.54
N GLN A 21 -1.66 0.93 1.85
CA GLN A 21 -2.04 -0.32 2.48
C GLN A 21 -3.33 -0.15 3.27
N CYS A 22 -4.23 -1.11 3.16
CA CYS A 22 -5.37 -1.22 4.06
C CYS A 22 -4.95 -1.90 5.37
N THR A 23 -5.34 -1.35 6.52
CA THR A 23 -5.02 -1.92 7.84
C THR A 23 -5.99 -3.00 8.27
N GLU A 24 -7.13 -3.13 7.57
CA GLU A 24 -8.21 -4.06 7.95
C GLU A 24 -8.36 -5.23 6.98
N CYS A 25 -7.82 -5.12 5.76
CA CYS A 25 -7.76 -6.25 4.85
C CYS A 25 -6.69 -7.26 5.30
N PHE A 26 -7.05 -8.54 5.30
CA PHE A 26 -6.10 -9.63 5.52
C PHE A 26 -5.24 -9.87 4.27
N GLY A 27 -3.94 -10.09 4.48
CA GLY A 27 -2.94 -10.09 3.41
C GLY A 27 -2.50 -8.67 3.07
N LYS A 28 -1.22 -8.46 2.79
CA LYS A 28 -0.68 -7.15 2.40
C LYS A 28 -0.82 -6.96 0.89
N PRO A 29 -1.79 -6.19 0.38
CA PRO A 29 -1.64 -5.60 -0.94
C PRO A 29 -1.10 -4.17 -0.79
N GLU A 30 0.01 -3.95 -1.45
CA GLU A 30 0.59 -2.64 -1.68
C GLU A 30 -0.06 -2.07 -2.94
N PHE A 31 -1.02 -1.17 -2.76
CA PHE A 31 -1.78 -0.57 -3.86
C PHE A 31 -1.33 0.87 -4.12
N CYS A 32 -1.48 1.34 -5.35
CA CYS A 32 -1.45 2.78 -5.60
C CYS A 32 -2.75 3.42 -5.11
N MET A 33 -2.75 4.74 -4.89
CA MET A 33 -3.92 5.47 -4.40
C MET A 33 -5.19 5.13 -5.19
N SER A 34 -5.14 5.17 -6.52
CA SER A 34 -6.32 4.91 -7.36
C SER A 34 -6.83 3.47 -7.24
N CYS A 35 -5.93 2.48 -7.22
CA CYS A 35 -6.31 1.08 -7.07
C CYS A 35 -6.85 0.81 -5.66
N CYS A 36 -6.27 1.45 -4.65
CA CYS A 36 -6.72 1.38 -3.26
C CYS A 36 -8.13 1.97 -3.13
N SER A 37 -8.37 3.18 -3.60
CA SER A 37 -9.69 3.83 -3.55
C SER A 37 -10.75 3.05 -4.33
N ASN A 38 -10.41 2.49 -5.49
CA ASN A 38 -11.35 1.68 -6.27
C ASN A 38 -11.71 0.37 -5.57
N ALA A 39 -10.71 -0.33 -5.01
CA ALA A 39 -10.94 -1.58 -4.27
C ALA A 39 -11.78 -1.36 -3.00
N HIS A 40 -11.60 -0.21 -2.33
CA HIS A 40 -12.31 0.13 -1.10
C HIS A 40 -13.56 1.00 -1.32
N GLN A 41 -13.99 1.22 -2.56
CA GLN A 41 -15.18 2.05 -2.86
C GLN A 41 -16.44 1.52 -2.15
N ARG A 42 -16.55 0.20 -2.00
CA ARG A 42 -17.65 -0.48 -1.29
C ARG A 42 -17.33 -0.84 0.17
N LEU A 43 -16.10 -0.55 0.60
CA LEU A 43 -15.56 -0.83 1.94
C LEU A 43 -15.11 0.48 2.59
N SER A 44 -15.97 1.49 2.57
CA SER A 44 -15.67 2.86 3.03
C SER A 44 -15.27 2.94 4.51
N PHE A 45 -15.59 1.92 5.31
CA PHE A 45 -15.19 1.82 6.71
C PHE A 45 -13.77 1.30 6.92
N HIS A 46 -13.18 0.63 5.92
CA HIS A 46 -11.81 0.14 6.02
C HIS A 46 -10.82 1.30 6.02
N ARG A 47 -9.89 1.27 6.98
CA ARG A 47 -8.85 2.29 7.07
C ARG A 47 -7.69 1.96 6.13
N VAL A 48 -7.35 2.92 5.29
CA VAL A 48 -6.16 2.88 4.44
C VAL A 48 -5.12 3.85 4.98
N LYS A 49 -3.85 3.43 4.97
CA LYS A 49 -2.72 4.25 5.36
C LYS A 49 -1.71 4.31 4.24
N GLN A 50 -1.03 5.44 4.12
CA GLN A 50 0.17 5.54 3.30
C GLN A 50 1.34 4.95 4.08
N CYS A 51 1.93 3.87 3.58
CA CYS A 51 3.20 3.37 4.04
C CYS A 51 4.28 4.26 3.42
N MET A 52 4.55 5.41 4.04
CA MET A 52 5.79 6.14 3.75
C MET A 52 6.94 5.19 4.10
N GLY A 53 7.84 4.97 3.14
CA GLY A 53 8.89 3.95 3.18
C GLY A 53 9.99 4.19 4.22
N THR A 54 9.61 4.37 5.48
CA THR A 54 10.50 4.50 6.62
C THR A 54 9.97 3.58 7.71
N HIS A 55 10.60 2.39 7.79
CA HIS A 55 10.51 1.42 8.88
C HIS A 55 9.25 0.54 8.93
N PHE A 56 9.32 -0.62 8.28
CA PHE A 56 8.71 -1.82 8.86
C PHE A 56 9.59 -2.21 10.06
N GLU A 57 9.29 -1.70 11.25
CA GLU A 57 9.76 -2.37 12.47
C GLU A 57 8.99 -3.68 12.58
N SER A 58 9.66 -4.77 12.24
CA SER A 58 9.26 -6.12 12.61
C SER A 58 9.30 -6.20 14.14
N SER A 59 8.13 -6.27 14.78
CA SER A 59 8.03 -6.64 16.19
C SER A 59 8.34 -8.11 16.40
#